data_AF-A0A1Y5NUS0-F1
#
_entry.id   AF-A0A1Y5NUS0-F1
#
_cell.length_a   1.000
_cell.length_b   1.000
_cell.length_c   1.000
_cell.angle_alpha   90.00
_cell.angle_beta   90.00
_cell.angle_gamma   90.00
#
_symmetry.space_group_name_H-M   'P 1'
#
loop_
_entity.id
_entity.type
_entity.pdbx_description
1 polymer ?
#
loop_
_entity_poly.entity_id
_entity_poly.type
_entity_poly.pdbx_seq_one_letter_code
_entity_poly.pdbx_strand_id
1 'polypeptide(L)'
;MDVLLWLATTPTPSGTPGVDPEDVTPGFIGFVAIAVLAVAVVFLLIDMLRRIRRAGYRADVNEQLDAEEKAGAEARDAERATDVDGQDIDPAR
;
A
#
# COMPACT_ATOMS: atom_id res chain seq x y z
N MET A 1 40.36 -43.62 -33.97
CA MET A 1 40.86 -43.27 -32.62
C MET A 1 40.69 -41.76 -32.44
N ASP A 2 39.46 -41.27 -32.58
CA ASP A 2 39.20 -39.84 -32.86
C ASP A 2 38.22 -39.22 -31.86
N VAL A 3 37.60 -40.04 -31.02
CA VAL A 3 36.60 -39.61 -30.03
C VAL A 3 37.25 -38.89 -28.84
N LEU A 4 38.47 -39.27 -28.46
CA LEU A 4 39.19 -38.66 -27.34
C LEU A 4 39.71 -37.25 -27.62
N LEU A 5 39.87 -36.88 -28.90
CA LEU A 5 40.43 -35.59 -29.32
C LEU A 5 39.41 -34.45 -29.19
N TRP A 6 38.11 -34.76 -29.24
CA TRP A 6 37.04 -33.76 -29.08
C TRP A 6 36.86 -33.34 -27.60
N LEU A 7 37.02 -34.27 -26.65
CA LEU A 7 36.95 -33.97 -25.22
C LEU A 7 38.14 -33.17 -24.67
N ALA A 8 39.25 -33.10 -25.41
CA ALA A 8 40.43 -32.34 -25.01
C ALA A 8 40.37 -30.85 -25.43
N THR A 9 39.30 -30.41 -26.09
CA THR A 9 39.12 -29.02 -26.53
C THR A 9 38.43 -28.19 -25.45
N THR A 10 39.09 -27.95 -24.32
CA THR A 10 38.61 -26.91 -23.40
C THR A 10 38.95 -25.54 -24.01
N PRO A 11 37.95 -24.71 -24.38
CA PRO A 11 38.25 -23.35 -24.77
C PRO A 11 38.89 -22.68 -23.56
N THR A 12 40.16 -22.31 -23.69
CA THR A 12 40.81 -21.45 -22.71
C THR A 12 40.02 -20.14 -22.72
N PRO A 13 39.48 -19.66 -21.58
CA PRO A 13 38.88 -18.34 -21.54
C PRO A 13 39.98 -17.36 -21.94
N SER A 14 39.95 -16.93 -23.20
CA SER A 14 40.71 -15.77 -23.64
C SER A 14 40.19 -14.65 -22.75
N GLY A 15 41.08 -14.10 -21.91
CA GLY A 15 40.72 -13.16 -20.86
C GLY A 15 39.67 -12.19 -21.39
N THR A 16 38.54 -12.09 -20.68
CA THR A 16 37.45 -11.17 -21.01
C THR A 16 38.07 -9.88 -21.55
N PRO A 17 37.74 -9.42 -22.77
CA PRO A 17 38.17 -8.10 -23.24
C PRO A 17 37.93 -7.16 -22.08
N GLY A 18 39.01 -6.59 -21.52
CA GLY A 18 38.95 -5.93 -20.22
C GLY A 18 37.76 -4.99 -20.22
N VAL A 19 36.75 -5.30 -19.40
CA VAL A 19 35.59 -4.41 -19.29
C VAL A 19 36.16 -3.10 -18.79
N ASP A 20 36.03 -2.05 -19.58
CA ASP A 20 36.55 -0.75 -19.20
C ASP A 20 35.91 -0.39 -17.85
N PRO A 21 36.66 -0.02 -16.81
CA PRO A 21 36.09 0.39 -15.53
C PRO A 21 35.03 1.50 -15.66
N GLU A 22 35.10 2.31 -16.73
CA GLU A 22 34.09 3.31 -17.06
C GLU A 22 32.76 2.72 -17.58
N ASP A 23 32.76 1.48 -18.09
CA ASP A 23 31.54 0.79 -18.53
C ASP A 23 30.74 0.16 -17.37
N VAL A 24 31.39 -0.12 -16.24
CA VAL A 24 30.76 -0.77 -15.05
C VAL A 24 30.33 0.22 -13.98
N THR A 25 30.77 1.47 -14.09
CA THR A 25 30.35 2.52 -13.18
C THR A 25 29.32 3.35 -13.92
N PRO A 26 28.06 3.44 -13.44
CA PRO A 26 27.10 4.37 -14.02
C PRO A 26 27.68 5.76 -13.79
N GLY A 27 28.36 6.32 -14.80
CA GLY A 27 29.02 7.62 -14.70
C GLY A 27 28.03 8.74 -14.37
N PHE A 28 28.42 10.00 -14.55
CA PHE A 28 27.57 11.13 -14.14
C PHE A 28 26.11 11.04 -14.65
N ILE A 29 25.90 10.56 -15.87
CA ILE A 29 24.57 10.30 -16.45
C ILE A 29 23.74 9.33 -15.61
N GLY A 30 24.34 8.22 -15.17
CA GLY A 30 23.64 7.23 -14.36
C GLY A 30 23.33 7.73 -12.95
N PHE A 31 24.22 8.54 -12.36
CA PHE A 31 23.95 9.21 -11.09
C PHE A 31 22.76 10.17 -11.19
N VAL A 32 22.71 10.98 -12.26
CA VAL A 32 21.57 11.88 -12.54
C VAL A 32 20.28 11.08 -12.76
N ALA A 33 20.34 9.96 -13.48
CA ALA A 33 19.16 9.10 -13.69
C ALA A 33 18.59 8.57 -12.36
N ILE A 34 19.45 8.09 -11.45
CA ILE A 34 19.04 7.63 -10.12
C ILE A 34 18.53 8.79 -9.26
N ALA A 35 19.14 9.97 -9.33
CA ALA A 35 18.67 11.15 -8.61
C ALA A 35 17.25 11.55 -9.04
N VAL A 36 16.96 11.54 -10.35
CA VAL A 36 15.62 11.80 -10.88
C VAL A 36 14.63 10.72 -10.43
N LEU A 37 15.03 9.44 -10.46
CA LEU A 37 14.21 8.35 -9.97
C LEU A 37 13.86 8.51 -8.49
N ALA A 38 14.84 8.87 -7.66
CA ALA A 38 14.63 9.12 -6.23
C ALA A 38 13.63 10.27 -6.01
N VAL A 39 13.77 11.37 -6.77
CA VAL A 39 12.81 12.48 -6.73
C VAL A 39 11.41 12.01 -7.13
N ALA A 40 11.28 11.23 -8.20
CA ALA A 40 9.99 10.69 -8.63
C ALA A 40 9.34 9.81 -7.54
N VAL A 41 10.13 8.96 -6.88
CA VAL A 41 9.66 8.14 -5.75
C VAL A 41 9.22 9.01 -4.57
N VAL A 42 9.98 10.05 -4.20
CA VAL A 42 9.59 10.98 -3.14
C VAL A 42 8.29 11.70 -3.48
N PHE A 43 8.14 12.18 -4.72
CA PHE A 43 6.88 12.79 -5.18
C PHE A 43 5.71 11.82 -5.13
N LEU A 44 5.91 10.55 -5.50
CA LEU A 44 4.90 9.49 -5.38
C LEU A 44 4.50 9.25 -3.92
N LEU A 45 5.46 9.22 -2.99
CA LEU A 45 5.17 9.07 -1.57
C LEU A 45 4.36 10.25 -1.04
N ILE A 46 4.75 11.48 -1.39
CA ILE A 46 4.01 12.70 -1.00
C ILE A 46 2.60 12.68 -1.59
N ASP A 47 2.46 12.33 -2.87
CA ASP A 47 1.17 12.22 -3.54
C ASP A 47 0.28 11.18 -2.86
N MET A 48 0.82 9.98 -2.59
CA MET A 48 0.13 8.90 -1.90
C MET A 48 -0.32 9.32 -0.51
N LEU A 49 0.57 9.93 0.28
CA LEU A 49 0.22 10.43 1.62
C LEU A 49 -0.86 11.52 1.56
N ARG A 50 -0.75 12.44 0.60
CA ARG A 50 -1.74 13.51 0.40
C ARG A 50 -3.09 12.96 -0.07
N ARG A 51 -3.08 11.88 -0.87
CA ARG A 51 -4.28 11.16 -1.31
C ARG A 51 -4.94 10.43 -0.15
N ILE A 52 -4.18 9.67 0.64
CA ILE A 52 -4.68 8.95 1.82
C ILE A 52 -5.32 9.94 2.80
N ARG A 53 -4.61 11.01 3.16
CA ARG A 53 -5.18 12.04 4.05
C ARG A 53 -6.47 12.61 3.49
N ARG A 54 -6.51 12.99 2.21
CA ARG A 54 -7.72 13.55 1.59
C ARG A 54 -8.90 12.57 1.53
N ALA A 55 -8.64 11.27 1.34
CA ALA A 55 -9.68 10.25 1.31
C ALA A 55 -10.18 9.86 2.72
N GLY A 56 -9.28 9.76 3.69
CA GLY A 56 -9.58 9.32 5.06
C GLY A 56 -10.49 10.26 5.83
N TYR A 57 -10.28 11.59 5.73
CA TYR A 57 -11.11 12.56 6.48
C TYR A 57 -12.62 12.46 6.21
N ARG A 58 -13.04 11.95 5.04
CA ARG A 58 -14.46 11.80 4.72
C ARG A 58 -15.04 10.47 5.20
N ALA A 59 -14.22 9.43 5.28
CA ALA A 59 -14.65 8.11 5.74
C ALA A 59 -14.79 8.08 7.26
N ASP A 60 -13.76 8.55 7.98
CA ASP A 60 -13.73 8.50 9.45
C ASP A 60 -14.82 9.38 10.10
N VAL A 61 -15.19 10.49 9.44
CA VAL A 61 -16.28 11.37 9.90
C VAL A 61 -17.64 10.73 9.64
N ASN A 62 -17.84 10.15 8.46
CA ASN A 62 -19.10 9.47 8.15
C ASN A 62 -19.31 8.24 9.05
N GLU A 63 -18.25 7.50 9.39
CA GLU A 63 -18.35 6.35 10.27
C GLU A 63 -18.71 6.74 11.71
N GLN A 64 -18.16 7.85 12.23
CA GLN A 64 -18.58 8.39 13.53
C GLN A 64 -20.03 8.85 13.52
N LEU A 65 -20.46 9.57 12.47
CA LEU A 65 -21.85 10.01 12.34
C LEU A 65 -22.83 8.83 12.23
N ASP A 66 -22.49 7.79 11.46
CA ASP A 66 -23.32 6.59 11.30
C ASP A 66 -23.39 5.78 12.60
N ALA A 67 -22.30 5.74 13.38
CA ALA A 67 -22.28 5.12 14.71
C ALA A 67 -23.13 5.90 15.74
N GLU A 68 -23.05 7.23 15.74
CA GLU A 68 -23.89 8.08 16.59
C GLU A 68 -25.38 7.98 16.23
N GLU A 69 -25.70 7.94 14.93
CA GLU A 69 -27.09 7.78 14.46
C GLU A 69 -27.66 6.41 14.87
N LYS A 70 -26.88 5.34 14.74
CA LYS A 70 -27.27 4.00 15.21
C LYS A 70 -27.48 3.95 16.72
N ALA A 71 -26.55 4.50 17.50
CA ALA A 71 -26.70 4.56 18.95
C ALA A 71 -27.94 5.38 19.36
N GLY A 72 -28.21 6.48 18.67
CA GLY A 72 -29.41 7.28 18.87
C GLY A 72 -30.71 6.55 18.48
N ALA A 73 -30.69 5.77 17.40
CA ALA A 73 -31.83 4.95 16.99
C ALA A 73 -32.12 3.83 18.00
N GLU A 74 -31.09 3.11 18.44
CA GLU A 74 -31.19 2.05 19.46
C GLU A 74 -31.73 2.59 20.79
N ALA A 75 -31.26 3.77 21.22
CA ALA A 75 -31.76 4.42 22.43
C ALA A 75 -33.26 4.77 22.34
N ARG A 76 -33.71 5.29 21.18
CA ARG A 76 -35.13 5.60 20.95
C ARG A 76 -36.01 4.35 20.88
N ASP A 77 -35.50 3.28 20.29
CA ASP A 77 -36.22 2.01 20.24
C ASP A 77 -36.31 1.36 21.61
N ALA A 78 -35.25 1.45 22.43
CA ALA A 78 -35.27 1.01 23.83
C ALA A 78 -36.26 1.84 24.67
N GLU A 79 -36.27 3.17 24.53
CA GLU A 79 -37.22 4.05 25.21
C GLU A 79 -38.68 3.69 24.82
N ARG A 80 -38.95 3.48 23.53
CA ARG A 80 -40.27 3.06 23.05
C ARG A 80 -40.67 1.69 23.61
N ALA A 81 -39.74 0.74 23.69
CA ALA A 81 -40.02 -0.58 24.27
C ALA A 81 -40.40 -0.48 25.75
N THR A 82 -39.73 0.39 26.52
CA THR A 82 -40.05 0.60 27.94
C THR A 82 -41.37 1.35 28.18
N ASP A 83 -41.76 2.27 27.29
CA ASP A 83 -43.04 2.99 27.38
C ASP A 83 -44.23 2.05 27.13
N VAL A 84 -44.10 1.13 26.16
CA VAL A 84 -45.13 0.12 25.87
C VAL A 84 -45.32 -0.85 27.05
N ASP A 85 -44.24 -1.32 27.66
CA ASP A 85 -44.29 -2.24 28.80
C ASP A 85 -44.92 -1.58 30.05
N GLY A 86 -44.78 -0.26 30.20
CA GLY A 86 -45.42 0.51 31.27
C GLY A 86 -46.93 0.72 31.08
N GLN A 87 -47.41 0.77 29.82
CA GLN A 87 -48.83 0.95 29.50
C GLN A 87 -49.65 -0.33 29.70
N ASP A 88 -49.04 -1.51 29.54
CA ASP A 88 -49.72 -2.80 29.77
C ASP A 88 -49.92 -3.15 31.26
N ILE A 89 -49.24 -2.44 32.17
CA ILE A 89 -49.32 -2.67 33.62
C ILE A 89 -50.43 -1.86 34.31
N ASP A 90 -51.03 -0.84 33.69
CA ASP A 90 -52.13 -0.08 34.30
C ASP A 90 -53.47 -0.85 34.15
N PRO A 91 -53.93 -1.58 35.18
CA PRO A 91 -55.20 -2.27 35.12
C PRO A 91 -56.27 -1.23 35.39
N ALA A 92 -57.01 -0.86 34.34
CA ALA A 92 -58.22 -0.05 34.35
C ALA A 92 -58.81 0.20 35.75
N ARG A 93 -58.71 1.46 36.18
CA ARG A 93 -59.40 2.03 37.34
C ARG A 93 -60.89 1.70 37.36
#